data_AF-A0A655G050-F1
#
_entry.id   AF-A0A655G050-F1
#
_cell.length_a   1.000
_cell.length_b   1.000
_cell.length_c   1.000
_cell.angle_alpha   90.00
_cell.angle_beta   90.00
_cell.angle_gamma   90.00
#
_symmetry.space_group_name_H-M   'P 1'
#
loop_
_entity.id
_entity.type
_entity.pdbx_description
1 polymer ?
#
loop_
_entity_poly.entity_id
_entity_poly.type
_entity_poly.pdbx_seq_one_letter_code
_entity_poly.pdbx_strand_id
1 'polypeptide(L)'
;MCVPDGPRIDFGSLKQSGGKVVTVFGVRADLDITDARSSTFELDWPKGSGKMRKFPEVDRVSWFPVARARTKLLKGQRGFLDRLMAHPAVAGLSEGPESLPR
;
A
#
# COMPACT_ATOMS: atom_id res chain seq x y z
N MET A 1 -7.02 -9.40 10.34
CA MET A 1 -5.91 -8.69 11.02
C MET A 1 -6.48 -7.47 11.72
N CYS A 2 -6.17 -7.26 13.00
CA CYS A 2 -6.55 -6.02 13.69
C CYS A 2 -5.67 -4.86 13.22
N VAL A 3 -6.17 -3.63 13.36
CA VAL A 3 -5.36 -2.43 13.08
C VAL A 3 -4.25 -2.36 14.15
N PRO A 4 -2.98 -2.18 13.78
CA PRO A 4 -1.90 -2.07 14.76
C PRO A 4 -2.13 -0.89 15.72
N ASP A 5 -1.89 -1.13 17.00
CA ASP A 5 -1.91 -0.10 18.03
C ASP A 5 -0.65 0.79 17.92
N GLY A 6 -0.77 2.06 18.33
CA GLY A 6 0.37 2.97 18.43
C GLY A 6 0.11 4.38 17.89
N PRO A 7 1.07 5.29 18.11
CA PRO A 7 0.96 6.66 17.61
C PRO A 7 0.99 6.67 16.08
N ARG A 8 0.08 7.44 15.49
CA ARG A 8 0.04 7.65 14.05
C ARG A 8 1.04 8.74 13.66
N ILE A 9 1.85 8.44 12.65
CA ILE A 9 2.73 9.38 11.98
C ILE A 9 1.97 9.93 10.78
N ASP A 10 1.75 11.24 10.73
CA ASP A 10 1.06 11.87 9.60
C ASP A 10 2.05 12.17 8.46
N PHE A 11 1.73 11.71 7.25
CA PHE A 11 2.46 12.04 6.02
C PHE A 11 1.68 13.01 5.13
N GLY A 12 0.61 13.60 5.66
CA GLY A 12 -0.22 14.62 5.04
C GLY A 12 -1.03 14.09 3.86
N SER A 13 -1.47 15.03 3.03
CA SER A 13 -2.31 14.74 1.86
C SER A 13 -1.64 15.14 0.54
N LEU A 14 -2.00 14.44 -0.55
CA LEU A 14 -1.62 14.76 -1.93
C LEU A 14 -2.83 14.64 -2.85
N LYS A 15 -3.00 15.61 -3.75
CA LYS A 15 -4.02 15.57 -4.81
C LYS A 15 -3.44 14.90 -6.06
N GLN A 16 -4.11 13.85 -6.54
CA GLN A 16 -3.77 13.14 -7.77
C GLN A 16 -4.36 13.84 -9.00
N SER A 17 -3.88 13.49 -10.20
CA SER A 17 -4.28 14.12 -11.47
C SER A 17 -5.79 14.07 -11.74
N GLY A 18 -6.48 13.02 -11.28
CA GLY A 18 -7.94 12.89 -11.38
C GLY A 18 -8.73 13.67 -10.33
N GLY A 19 -8.09 14.55 -9.55
CA GLY A 19 -8.74 15.32 -8.48
C GLY A 19 -8.87 14.61 -7.14
N LYS A 20 -8.67 13.29 -7.09
CA LYS A 20 -8.66 12.48 -5.86
C LYS A 20 -7.61 13.00 -4.88
N VAL A 21 -8.02 13.27 -3.65
CA VAL A 21 -7.10 13.57 -2.54
C VAL A 21 -6.83 12.28 -1.78
N VAL A 22 -5.55 11.98 -1.55
CA VAL A 22 -5.09 10.84 -0.77
C VAL A 22 -4.42 11.39 0.48
N THR A 23 -4.74 10.82 1.64
CA THR A 23 -4.11 11.12 2.92
C THR A 23 -3.43 9.85 3.43
N VAL A 24 -2.19 9.97 3.90
CA VAL A 24 -1.39 8.82 4.34
C VAL A 24 -0.91 9.04 5.76
N PHE A 25 -1.03 8.00 6.58
CA PHE A 25 -0.44 7.91 7.89
C PHE A 25 0.31 6.58 8.04
N GLY A 26 1.28 6.53 8.93
CA GLY A 26 1.99 5.30 9.31
C GLY A 26 1.76 4.96 10.77
N VAL A 27 1.85 3.69 11.09
CA VAL A 27 1.93 3.17 12.46
C VAL A 27 3.06 2.17 12.49
N ARG A 28 3.91 2.24 13.53
CA ARG A 28 4.96 1.25 13.72
C ARG A 28 4.32 -0.06 14.18
N ALA A 29 4.55 -1.14 13.45
CA ALA A 29 4.01 -2.45 13.76
C ALA A 29 4.97 -3.54 13.30
N ASP A 30 4.98 -4.67 14.00
CA ASP A 30 5.47 -5.93 13.46
C ASP A 30 4.31 -6.60 12.74
N LEU A 31 4.24 -6.40 11.43
CA LEU A 31 3.08 -6.76 10.62
C LEU A 31 3.43 -7.94 9.72
N ASP A 32 2.91 -9.11 10.05
CA ASP A 32 3.00 -10.28 9.17
C ASP A 32 2.00 -10.15 8.00
N ILE A 33 2.53 -10.17 6.79
CA ILE A 33 1.76 -10.04 5.54
C ILE A 33 1.53 -11.38 4.84
N THR A 34 2.01 -12.50 5.41
CA THR A 34 1.85 -13.84 4.82
C THR A 34 0.38 -14.23 4.65
N ASP A 35 -0.47 -13.89 5.63
CA ASP A 35 -1.92 -14.15 5.63
C ASP A 35 -2.75 -12.95 5.14
N ALA A 36 -2.17 -12.03 4.37
CA ALA A 36 -2.91 -10.89 3.84
C ALA A 36 -4.05 -11.37 2.91
N ARG A 37 -5.30 -11.28 3.39
CA ARG A 37 -6.51 -11.60 2.63
C ARG A 37 -7.27 -10.33 2.28
N SER A 38 -7.61 -10.18 1.00
CA SER A 38 -8.49 -9.11 0.53
C SER A 38 -9.90 -9.62 0.31
N SER A 39 -10.88 -8.71 0.39
CA SER A 39 -12.26 -9.01 -0.01
C SER A 39 -12.31 -9.34 -1.50
N THR A 40 -13.28 -10.16 -1.92
CA THR A 40 -13.48 -10.47 -3.34
C THR A 40 -14.63 -9.66 -3.92
N PHE A 41 -14.51 -9.24 -5.18
CA PHE A 41 -15.61 -8.66 -5.96
C PHE A 41 -15.94 -9.53 -7.16
N GLU A 42 -17.16 -9.40 -7.69
CA GLU A 42 -17.62 -10.16 -8.85
C GLU A 42 -17.60 -9.30 -10.12
N LEU A 43 -17.17 -9.89 -11.24
CA LEU A 43 -17.14 -9.24 -12.54
C LEU A 43 -17.45 -10.25 -13.66
N ASP A 44 -18.23 -9.83 -14.66
CA ASP A 44 -18.45 -10.63 -15.88
C ASP A 44 -17.15 -10.76 -16.65
N TRP A 45 -16.64 -11.99 -16.77
CA TRP A 45 -15.35 -12.27 -17.38
C TRP A 45 -15.32 -13.58 -18.17
N PRO A 46 -14.91 -13.56 -19.46
CA PRO A 46 -14.53 -12.38 -20.28
C PRO A 46 -15.71 -11.42 -20.51
N LYS A 47 -15.43 -10.14 -20.73
CA LYS A 47 -16.49 -9.11 -20.85
C LYS A 47 -17.54 -9.50 -21.90
N GLY A 48 -18.81 -9.56 -21.50
CA GLY A 48 -19.94 -9.92 -22.37
C GLY A 48 -20.21 -11.43 -22.44
N SER A 49 -19.56 -12.24 -21.60
CA SER A 49 -19.78 -13.68 -21.54
C SER A 49 -20.98 -14.09 -20.68
N GLY A 50 -21.49 -13.17 -19.85
CA GLY A 50 -22.52 -13.46 -18.84
C GLY A 50 -22.01 -14.35 -17.70
N LYS A 51 -20.70 -14.63 -17.63
CA LYS A 51 -20.09 -15.49 -16.60
C LYS A 51 -19.49 -14.61 -15.52
N MET A 52 -20.16 -14.55 -14.37
CA MET A 52 -19.65 -13.87 -13.19
C MET A 52 -18.49 -14.64 -12.58
N ARG A 53 -17.34 -13.97 -12.39
CA ARG A 53 -16.17 -14.51 -11.70
C ARG A 53 -15.79 -13.64 -10.52
N LYS A 54 -15.34 -14.29 -9.45
CA LYS A 54 -14.81 -13.62 -8.24
C LYS A 54 -13.33 -13.33 -8.42
N PHE A 55 -12.94 -12.10 -8.12
CA PHE A 55 -11.55 -11.62 -8.12
C PHE A 55 -11.22 -10.98 -6.77
N PRO A 56 -10.00 -11.16 -6.25
CA PRO A 56 -9.55 -10.45 -5.05
C PRO A 56 -9.40 -8.94 -5.33
N GLU A 57 -9.77 -8.09 -4.39
CA GLU A 57 -9.59 -6.63 -4.48
C GLU A 57 -8.11 -6.23 -4.43
N VAL A 58 -7.32 -6.96 -3.64
CA VAL A 58 -5.86 -6.85 -3.61
C VAL A 58 -5.30 -8.21 -4.00
N ASP A 59 -4.62 -8.25 -5.13
CA ASP A 59 -4.00 -9.47 -5.66
C ASP A 59 -2.77 -9.88 -4.85
N ARG A 60 -1.94 -8.91 -4.41
CA ARG A 60 -0.69 -9.17 -3.67
C ARG A 60 -0.31 -8.03 -2.73
N VAL A 61 0.32 -8.40 -1.62
CA VAL A 61 0.97 -7.48 -0.67
C VAL A 61 2.42 -7.92 -0.49
N SER A 62 3.36 -6.99 -0.42
CA SER A 62 4.79 -7.30 -0.24
C SER A 62 5.50 -6.12 0.41
N TRP A 63 6.59 -6.39 1.14
CA TRP A 63 7.49 -5.35 1.63
C TRP A 63 8.50 -4.99 0.54
N PHE A 64 8.72 -3.69 0.35
CA PHE A 64 9.64 -3.16 -0.65
C PHE A 64 10.57 -2.11 -0.05
N PRO A 65 11.85 -2.09 -0.46
CA PRO A 65 12.68 -0.90 -0.32
C PRO A 65 12.01 0.29 -1.01
N VAL A 66 12.18 1.49 -0.47
CA VAL A 66 11.60 2.75 -0.95
C VAL A 66 11.94 3.00 -2.42
N ALA A 67 13.17 2.69 -2.83
CA ALA A 67 13.58 2.78 -4.23
C ALA A 67 12.74 1.89 -5.16
N ARG A 68 12.32 0.70 -4.70
CA ARG A 68 11.48 -0.23 -5.46
C ARG A 68 10.00 0.14 -5.37
N ALA A 69 9.54 0.57 -4.20
CA ALA A 69 8.19 1.12 -4.04
C ALA A 69 7.93 2.28 -5.01
N ARG A 70 8.94 3.14 -5.25
CA ARG A 70 8.84 4.28 -6.18
C ARG A 70 8.50 3.87 -7.61
N THR A 71 9.00 2.73 -8.09
CA THR A 71 8.72 2.26 -9.45
C THR A 71 7.33 1.63 -9.57
N LYS A 72 6.81 1.07 -8.48
CA LYS A 72 5.49 0.42 -8.40
C LYS A 72 4.33 1.38 -8.12
N LEU A 73 4.60 2.51 -7.45
CA LEU A 73 3.58 3.50 -7.11
C LEU A 73 3.18 4.41 -8.28
N LEU A 74 1.90 4.80 -8.27
CA LEU A 74 1.36 5.83 -9.15
C LEU A 74 2.12 7.15 -8.99
N LYS A 75 2.33 7.89 -10.08
CA LYS A 75 3.11 9.16 -10.08
C LYS A 75 2.63 10.13 -8.99
N GLY A 76 1.31 10.26 -8.82
CA GLY A 76 0.71 11.15 -7.80
C GLY A 76 0.89 10.70 -6.34
N GLN A 77 1.37 9.49 -6.09
CA GLN A 77 1.62 8.97 -4.73
C GLN A 77 3.11 8.97 -4.36
N ARG A 78 4.02 9.11 -5.33
CA ARG A 78 5.47 9.04 -5.08
C ARG A 78 5.97 10.07 -4.07
N GLY A 79 5.31 11.23 -3.98
CA GLY A 79 5.62 12.25 -2.99
C GLY A 79 5.48 11.80 -1.54
N PHE A 80 4.68 10.75 -1.26
CA PHE A 80 4.63 10.17 0.08
C PHE A 80 5.92 9.44 0.46
N LEU A 81 6.64 8.87 -0.51
CA LEU A 81 7.96 8.28 -0.25
C LEU A 81 9.00 9.34 0.10
N ASP A 82 8.94 10.50 -0.56
CA ASP A 82 9.80 11.64 -0.20
C ASP A 82 9.52 12.10 1.23
N ARG A 83 8.23 12.23 1.58
CA ARG A 83 7.80 12.58 2.95
C ARG A 83 8.22 11.53 3.97
N LEU A 84 8.11 10.24 3.64
CA LEU A 84 8.56 9.15 4.50
C LEU A 84 10.05 9.29 4.81
N MET A 85 10.90 9.42 3.79
CA MET A 85 12.36 9.48 3.96
C MET A 85 12.83 10.74 4.71
N ALA A 86 12.08 11.83 4.63
CA ALA A 86 12.38 13.07 5.33
C ALA A 86 11.78 13.15 6.75
N HIS A 87 10.92 12.21 7.15
CA HIS A 87 10.16 12.34 8.39
C HIS A 87 11.04 11.99 9.62
N PRO A 88 11.18 12.90 10.60
CA PRO A 88 12.06 12.68 11.75
C PRO A 88 11.76 11.41 12.56
N ALA A 89 10.47 11.05 12.67
CA ALA A 89 10.04 9.85 13.40
C ALA A 89 10.55 8.52 12.82
N VAL A 90 11.04 8.51 11.58
CA VAL A 90 11.61 7.30 10.95
C VAL A 90 13.10 7.42 10.64
N ALA A 91 13.76 8.52 10.99
CA ALA A 91 15.15 8.80 10.62
C ALA A 91 16.18 7.77 11.16
N GLY A 92 15.85 7.06 12.25
CA GLY A 92 16.68 5.99 12.81
C GLY A 92 16.34 4.59 12.31
N LEU A 93 15.41 4.46 11.36
CA LEU A 93 15.01 3.17 10.79
C LEU A 93 15.79 2.90 9.50
N SER A 94 16.02 1.63 9.22
CA SER A 94 16.60 1.17 7.96
C SER A 94 15.56 0.41 7.15
N GLU A 95 15.72 0.45 5.82
CA GLU A 95 14.90 -0.34 4.91
C GLU A 95 15.24 -1.83 5.04
N GLY A 96 14.22 -2.67 5.11
CA GLY A 96 14.37 -4.13 5.04
C GLY A 96 14.56 -4.63 3.60
N PRO A 97 14.95 -5.90 3.42
CA PRO A 97 14.99 -6.52 2.11
C PRO A 97 13.59 -6.58 1.49
N GLU A 98 13.51 -6.71 0.16
CA GLU A 98 12.25 -7.03 -0.51
C GLU A 98 11.81 -8.43 -0.07
N SER A 99 10.61 -8.52 0.50
CA SER A 99 10.00 -9.80 0.85
C SER A 99 8.72 -9.97 0.06
N LEU A 100 8.80 -10.85 -0.94
CA LEU A 100 7.63 -11.34 -1.64
C LEU A 100 6.96 -12.41 -0.75
N PRO A 101 5.62 -12.41 -0.63
CA PRO A 101 4.92 -13.52 0.02
C PRO A 101 5.26 -14.81 -0.75
N ARG A 102 5.54 -15.88 0.00
CA ARG A 102 5.78 -17.22 -0.57
C ARG A 102 4.53 -17.77 -1.23
#